data_AF-A0A1F9DFL0-F1
#
_entry.id   AF-A0A1F9DFL0-F1
#
_cell.length_a   1.000
_cell.length_b   1.000
_cell.length_c   1.000
_cell.angle_alpha   90.00
_cell.angle_beta   90.00
_cell.angle_gamma   90.00
#
_symmetry.space_group_name_H-M   'P 1'
#
loop_
_entity.id
_entity.type
_entity.pdbx_description
1 polymer ?
#
loop_
_entity_poly.entity_id
_entity_poly.type
_entity_poly.pdbx_seq_one_letter_code
_entity_poly.pdbx_strand_id
1 'polypeptide(L)' 'MNFSLQELKKRIKGAQGRFDLLSLKDDLEGFIKSPHFMELAEKERDQVLDLLADLLTKMDECKGCDPLKTILGR' A
#
# COMPACT_ATOMS: atom_id res chain seq x y z
N MET A 1 3.96 0.24 16.24
CA MET A 1 2.54 0.56 15.94
C MET A 1 1.92 -0.70 15.34
N ASN A 2 0.91 -1.30 15.96
CA ASN A 2 0.21 -2.45 15.39
C ASN A 2 -0.85 -1.93 14.40
N PHE A 3 -0.46 -1.75 13.14
CA PHE A 3 -1.44 -1.45 12.10
C PHE A 3 -2.24 -2.71 11.79
N SER A 4 -3.53 -2.69 12.06
CA SER A 4 -4.42 -3.78 11.66
C SER A 4 -4.54 -3.80 10.13
N LEU A 5 -4.63 -4.99 9.54
CA LEU A 5 -4.86 -5.21 8.10
C LEU A 5 -6.00 -4.34 7.53
N GLN A 6 -7.05 -4.13 8.31
CA GLN A 6 -8.18 -3.28 7.92
C GLN A 6 -7.82 -1.80 7.79
N GLU A 7 -6.89 -1.31 8.61
CA GLU A 7 -6.41 0.07 8.55
C GLU A 7 -5.51 0.28 7.32
N LEU A 8 -4.64 -0.68 7.03
CA LEU A 8 -3.86 -0.72 5.78
C LEU A 8 -4.78 -0.68 4.56
N LYS A 9 -5.83 -1.52 4.54
CA LYS A 9 -6.82 -1.52 3.45
C LYS A 9 -7.53 -0.18 3.28
N LYS A 10 -7.89 0.48 4.39
CA LYS A 10 -8.48 1.83 4.35
C LYS A 10 -7.51 2.86 3.77
N ARG A 11 -6.23 2.81 4.16
CA ARG A 11 -5.19 3.70 3.62
C ARG A 11 -4.96 3.47 2.13
N ILE A 12 -4.87 2.23 1.68
CA ILE A 12 -4.71 1.90 0.24
C ILE A 12 -5.95 2.34 -0.57
N LYS A 13 -7.15 2.35 0.02
CA LYS A 13 -8.36 2.91 -0.62
C LYS A 13 -8.40 4.44 -0.61
N GLY A 14 -7.86 5.07 0.43
CA GLY A 14 -7.83 6.53 0.58
C GLY A 14 -6.62 7.21 -0.06
N ALA A 15 -5.59 6.46 -0.43
CA ALA A 15 -4.39 6.97 -1.06
C ALA A 15 -4.70 7.48 -2.47
N GLN A 16 -4.62 8.80 -2.64
CA GLN A 16 -4.84 9.48 -3.92
C GLN A 16 -3.53 9.87 -4.61
N GLY A 17 -2.42 9.88 -3.88
CA GLY A 17 -1.11 10.30 -4.38
C GLY A 17 -0.18 9.13 -4.67
N ARG A 18 0.64 9.25 -5.73
CA ARG A 18 1.72 8.29 -6.02
C ARG A 18 2.71 8.18 -4.85
N PHE A 19 2.96 9.27 -4.13
CA PHE A 19 3.82 9.27 -2.94
C PHE A 19 3.22 8.47 -1.78
N ASP A 20 1.93 8.64 -1.48
CA ASP A 20 1.23 7.83 -0.47
C ASP A 20 1.25 6.34 -0.83
N LEU A 21 0.99 6.01 -2.09
CA LEU A 21 1.03 4.62 -2.57
C LEU A 21 2.45 4.03 -2.45
N LEU A 22 3.49 4.80 -2.78
CA LEU A 22 4.89 4.39 -2.62
C LEU A 22 5.27 4.19 -1.14
N SER A 23 4.84 5.09 -0.25
CA SER A 23 5.10 4.96 1.18
C SER A 23 4.40 3.73 1.75
N LEU A 24 3.14 3.48 1.37
CA LEU A 24 2.40 2.29 1.77
C LEU A 24 3.05 1.00 1.26
N LYS A 25 3.66 1.04 0.07
CA LYS A 25 4.37 -0.11 -0.51
C LYS A 25 5.59 -0.44 0.32
N ASP A 26 6.38 0.57 0.69
CA ASP A 26 7.58 0.40 1.51
C ASP A 26 7.23 -0.15 2.89
N ASP A 27 6.19 0.40 3.54
CA ASP A 27 5.65 -0.11 4.81
C ASP A 27 5.19 -1.57 4.71
N LEU A 28 4.43 -1.94 3.67
CA LEU A 28 3.96 -3.31 3.44
C LEU A 28 5.10 -4.28 3.17
N GLU A 29 6.08 -3.89 2.35
CA GLU A 29 7.26 -4.71 2.10
C GLU A 29 8.10 -4.88 3.37
N GLY A 30 8.27 -3.83 4.17
CA GLY A 30 8.96 -3.89 5.46
C GLY A 30 8.24 -4.81 6.45
N PHE A 31 6.91 -4.77 6.45
CA PHE A 31 6.10 -5.68 7.25
C PHE A 31 6.26 -7.14 6.79
N ILE A 32 6.17 -7.43 5.48
CA ILE A 32 6.34 -8.78 4.93
C ILE A 32 7.74 -9.35 5.22
N LYS A 33 8.77 -8.49 5.20
CA LYS A 33 10.16 -8.88 5.52
C LYS A 33 10.40 -9.05 7.03
N SER A 34 9.46 -8.62 7.87
CA SER A 34 9.59 -8.72 9.33
C SER A 34 9.26 -10.12 9.84
N PRO A 35 9.90 -10.59 10.92
CA PRO A 35 9.63 -11.92 11.50
C PRO A 35 8.17 -12.07 11.94
N HIS A 36 7.52 -10.99 12.36
CA HIS A 36 6.10 -10.96 12.70
C HIS A 36 5.19 -11.43 11.57
N PHE A 37 5.56 -11.21 10.31
CA PHE A 37 4.78 -11.70 9.18
C PHE A 37 4.80 -13.24 9.09
N MET A 38 5.90 -13.88 9.48
CA MET A 38 5.98 -15.34 9.52
C MET A 38 5.16 -15.93 10.67
N GLU A 39 4.95 -15.17 11.75
CA GLU A 39 4.13 -15.55 12.90
C GLU A 39 2.61 -15.43 12.63
N LEU A 40 2.20 -14.72 11.57
CA LEU A 40 0.80 -14.59 11.18
C LEU A 40 0.23 -15.92 10.66
N ALA A 41 -1.08 -16.10 10.84
CA ALA A 41 -1.79 -17.21 10.23
C ALA A 41 -1.71 -17.11 8.70
N GLU A 42 -1.74 -18.26 8.01
CA GLU A 42 -1.68 -18.32 6.54
C GLU A 42 -2.69 -17.38 5.87
N LYS A 43 -3.93 -17.37 6.38
CA LYS A 43 -5.00 -16.49 5.89
C LYS A 43 -4.68 -15.01 6.04
N GLU A 44 -4.00 -14.61 7.11
CA GLU A 44 -3.60 -13.22 7.33
C GLU A 44 -2.44 -12.85 6.40
N ARG A 45 -1.48 -13.76 6.20
CA ARG A 45 -0.39 -13.56 5.23
C ARG A 45 -0.93 -13.38 3.82
N ASP A 46 -1.89 -14.21 3.42
CA ASP A 46 -2.56 -14.13 2.11
C ASP A 46 -3.24 -12.77 1.93
N GLN A 47 -3.92 -12.26 2.97
CA GLN A 47 -4.53 -10.93 2.96
C GLN A 47 -3.52 -9.79 2.83
N VAL A 48 -2.34 -9.88 3.47
CA VAL A 48 -1.27 -8.89 3.29
C VAL A 48 -0.76 -8.90 1.84
N LEU A 49 -0.59 -10.07 1.25
CA LEU A 49 -0.12 -10.22 -0.14
C LEU A 49 -1.16 -9.69 -1.14
N ASP A 50 -2.45 -9.96 -0.91
CA ASP A 50 -3.56 -9.39 -1.69
C ASP A 50 -3.56 -7.85 -1.62
N LEU A 51 -3.32 -7.28 -0.44
CA LEU A 51 -3.20 -5.82 -0.28
C LEU A 51 -2.00 -5.25 -1.03
N LEU A 52 -0.86 -5.94 -1.04
CA LEU A 52 0.31 -5.53 -1.83
C LEU A 52 -0.02 -5.57 -3.33
N ALA A 53 -0.75 -6.59 -3.80
CA ALA A 53 -1.17 -6.69 -5.19
C ALA A 53 -2.15 -5.57 -5.60
N ASP A 54 -3.15 -5.25 -4.77
CA ASP A 54 -4.08 -4.12 -4.99
C ASP A 54 -3.32 -2.78 -5.09
N LEU A 55 -2.35 -2.59 -4.18
CA LEU A 55 -1.52 -1.40 -4.15
C LEU A 55 -0.65 -1.27 -5.40
N LEU A 56 0.02 -2.35 -5.81
CA LEU A 56 0.84 -2.38 -7.03
C LEU A 56 0.00 -2.13 -8.28
N THR A 57 -1.21 -2.70 -8.33
CA THR A 57 -2.16 -2.47 -9.43
C THR A 57 -2.55 -1.00 -9.51
N LYS A 58 -2.94 -0.39 -8.38
CA LYS A 58 -3.24 1.05 -8.32
C LYS A 58 -2.04 1.92 -8.70
N MET A 59 -0.83 1.52 -8.31
CA MET A 59 0.38 2.23 -8.73
C MET A 59 0.64 2.12 -10.23
N ASP A 60 0.33 0.98 -10.83
CA ASP A 60 0.44 0.79 -12.29
C ASP A 60 -0.63 1.61 -13.03
N GLU A 61 -1.87 1.63 -12.54
CA GLU A 61 -2.94 2.50 -13.04
C GLU A 61 -2.62 3.99 -12.86
N CYS A 62 -1.83 4.33 -11.83
CA CYS A 62 -1.34 5.68 -11.56
C CYS A 62 -0.25 6.15 -12.54
N LYS A 63 0.12 5.38 -13.57
CA LYS A 63 1.04 5.79 -14.67
C LYS A 63 0.60 7.06 -15.42
N GLY A 64 -0.67 7.47 -15.31
CA GLY A 64 -1.20 8.74 -15.86
C GLY A 64 -1.37 9.88 -14.85
N CYS A 65 -1.05 9.67 -13.57
CA CYS A 65 -1.04 10.74 -12.57
C CYS A 65 0.26 11.52 -12.70
N ASP A 66 0.28 12.47 -13.63
CA ASP A 66 1.32 13.50 -13.71
C ASP A 66 1.55 14.13 -12.33
N PRO A 67 2.71 13.92 -11.68
CA PRO A 67 3.01 14.56 -10.40
C PRO A 67 3.11 16.08 -10.52
N LEU A 68 3.21 16.61 -11.75
CA LEU A 68 3.27 18.04 -12.05
C LEU A 68 1.91 18.69 -12.28
N LYS A 69 0.83 17.93 -12.55
CA LYS A 69 -0.51 18.52 -12.75
C LYS A 69 -1.16 18.99 -11.44
N THR A 70 -0.78 18.43 -10.30
CA THR A 70 -1.31 18.84 -8.98
C THR A 70 -0.61 20.09 -8.43
N ILE A 71 0.59 20.44 -8.90
CA ILE A 71 1.37 21.57 -8.34
C ILE A 71 1.25 22.85 -9.18
N LEU A 72 0.76 22.77 -10.44
CA LEU A 72 0.64 23.92 -11.36
C LEU A 72 -0.81 24.13 -11.87
N GLY A 73 -1.79 23.84 -11.02
CA GLY A 73 -3.21 23.77 -11.41
C GLY A 73 -4.17 24.61 -10.58
N ARG A 74 -3.76 25.75 -10.00
CA ARG A 74 -4.65 26.88 -9.70
C ARG A 74 -3.92 28.16 -9.36
#